data_AF-A0A961NX34-F1
#
_entry.id   AF-A0A961NX34-F1
#
_cell.length_a   1.000
_cell.length_b   1.000
_cell.length_c   1.000
_cell.angle_alpha   90.00
_cell.angle_beta   90.00
_cell.angle_gamma   90.00
#
_symmetry.space_group_name_H-M   'P 1'
#
loop_
_entity.id
_entity.type
_entity.pdbx_description
1 polymer ?
#
loop_
_entity_poly.entity_id
_entity_poly.type
_entity_poly.pdbx_seq_one_letter_code
_entity_poly.pdbx_strand_id
1 'polypeptide(L)'
;MLAKRFTDVTTWVFDLDNTLYPPSAALFDQIEVKMTAWVMEALGVDHAEADRLRAQYWRDYGTTLAGLMQVHGIDPGPYLDAVHDISFAGLAPDPELAARIGDLPGRRIVFTNATVPYAERVIEARGL
;
A
#
# COMPACT_ATOMS: atom_id res chain seq x y z
N MET A 1 -25.67 -4.13 19.69
CA MET A 1 -24.52 -3.32 19.20
C MET A 1 -23.43 -4.24 18.72
N LEU A 2 -22.81 -3.93 17.59
CA LEU A 2 -21.76 -4.72 16.95
C LEU A 2 -20.56 -4.97 17.89
N ALA A 3 -20.20 -3.98 18.71
CA ALA A 3 -19.10 -4.06 19.69
C ALA A 3 -19.19 -5.24 20.67
N LYS A 4 -20.41 -5.67 21.05
CA LYS A 4 -20.60 -6.83 21.93
C LYS A 4 -20.19 -8.17 21.28
N ARG A 5 -20.03 -8.21 19.96
CA ARG A 5 -19.59 -9.41 19.22
C ARG A 5 -18.06 -9.55 19.15
N PHE A 6 -17.32 -8.54 19.61
CA PHE A 6 -15.86 -8.49 19.53
C PHE A 6 -15.20 -8.39 20.91
N THR A 7 -15.90 -8.77 21.98
CA THR A 7 -15.40 -8.66 23.37
C THR A 7 -14.15 -9.52 23.62
N ASP A 8 -14.00 -10.61 22.88
CA ASP A 8 -12.87 -11.53 23.02
C ASP A 8 -11.74 -11.24 22.02
N VAL A 9 -11.90 -10.19 21.18
CA VAL A 9 -10.89 -9.80 20.20
C VAL A 9 -9.83 -8.95 20.88
N THR A 10 -8.59 -9.43 20.82
CA THR A 10 -7.42 -8.76 21.44
C THR A 10 -6.40 -8.27 20.41
N THR A 11 -6.62 -8.56 19.12
CA THR A 11 -5.70 -8.19 18.04
C THR A 11 -6.50 -7.72 16.83
N TRP A 12 -6.17 -6.54 16.35
CA TRP A 12 -6.79 -5.87 15.21
C TRP A 12 -5.75 -5.72 14.12
N VAL A 13 -6.07 -6.20 12.93
CA VAL A 13 -5.22 -6.11 11.75
C VAL A 13 -5.87 -5.12 10.79
N PHE A 14 -5.11 -4.12 10.36
CA PHE A 14 -5.54 -3.10 9.43
C PHE A 14 -4.70 -3.20 8.17
N ASP A 15 -5.37 -3.28 7.03
CA ASP A 15 -4.75 -2.84 5.79
C ASP A 15 -4.44 -1.34 5.86
N LEU A 16 -3.45 -0.88 5.09
CA LEU A 16 -2.99 0.51 5.11
C LEU A 16 -3.61 1.32 3.99
N ASP A 17 -3.28 0.95 2.75
CA ASP A 17 -3.50 1.79 1.59
C ASP A 17 -4.96 1.80 1.16
N ASN A 18 -5.55 2.98 0.97
CA ASN A 18 -6.99 3.17 0.75
C ASN A 18 -7.90 2.62 1.87
N THR A 19 -7.32 2.23 3.02
CA THR A 19 -8.03 1.75 4.21
C THR A 19 -7.87 2.74 5.37
N LEU A 20 -6.64 3.05 5.78
CA LEU A 20 -6.36 4.03 6.84
C LEU A 20 -6.29 5.48 6.32
N TYR A 21 -6.47 5.66 5.02
CA TYR A 21 -6.70 6.93 4.35
C TYR A 21 -7.61 6.73 3.13
N PRO A 22 -8.36 7.75 2.69
CA PRO A 22 -9.27 7.61 1.55
C PRO A 22 -8.50 7.65 0.21
N PRO A 23 -9.01 7.02 -0.86
CA PRO A 23 -8.43 7.11 -2.21
C PRO A 23 -8.21 8.54 -2.73
N SER A 24 -8.99 9.51 -2.23
CA SER A 24 -8.83 10.94 -2.57
C SER A 24 -7.50 11.55 -2.12
N ALA A 25 -6.71 10.86 -1.28
CA ALA A 25 -5.34 11.26 -0.96
C ALA A 25 -4.36 11.05 -2.14
N ALA A 26 -4.78 10.30 -3.18
CA ALA A 26 -4.08 10.15 -4.46
C ALA A 26 -2.61 9.69 -4.33
N LEU A 27 -2.30 8.87 -3.32
CA LEU A 27 -0.97 8.24 -3.22
C LEU A 27 -0.77 7.21 -4.32
N PHE A 28 -1.78 6.37 -4.56
CA PHE A 28 -1.71 5.33 -5.59
C PHE A 28 -1.52 5.86 -7.00
N ASP A 29 -2.08 7.02 -7.33
CA ASP A 29 -1.90 7.66 -8.64
C ASP A 29 -0.42 7.93 -8.93
N GLN A 30 0.34 8.36 -7.92
CA GLN A 30 1.79 8.58 -8.02
C GLN A 30 2.55 7.24 -8.11
N ILE A 31 2.15 6.25 -7.31
CA ILE A 31 2.74 4.90 -7.30
C ILE A 31 2.55 4.21 -8.65
N GLU A 32 1.38 4.36 -9.27
CA GLU A 32 1.05 3.80 -10.58
C GLU A 32 1.97 4.35 -11.68
N VAL A 33 2.17 5.66 -11.73
CA VAL A 33 3.10 6.29 -12.69
C VAL A 33 4.51 5.74 -12.52
N LYS A 34 5.00 5.64 -11.28
CA LYS A 34 6.33 5.10 -10.98
C LYS A 34 6.44 3.60 -11.28
N MET A 35 5.39 2.84 -11.01
CA MET A 35 5.32 1.41 -11.30
C MET A 35 5.39 1.15 -12.81
N THR A 36 4.65 1.90 -13.63
CA THR A 36 4.72 1.77 -15.09
C THR A 36 6.11 2.13 -15.60
N ALA A 37 6.64 3.28 -15.17
CA ALA A 37 7.99 3.70 -15.56
C ALA A 37 9.04 2.65 -15.20
N TRP A 38 8.93 2.03 -14.02
CA TRP A 38 9.88 1.02 -13.58
C TRP A 38 9.75 -0.29 -14.35
N VAL A 39 8.54 -0.73 -14.70
CA VAL A 39 8.33 -1.90 -15.58
C VAL A 39 8.90 -1.66 -16.97
N MET A 40 8.69 -0.46 -17.53
CA MET A 40 9.24 -0.07 -18.84
C MET A 40 10.77 -0.16 -18.83
N GLU A 41 11.42 0.43 -17.82
CA GLU A 41 12.87 0.44 -17.69
C GLU A 41 13.43 -0.96 -17.45
N ALA A 42 12.87 -1.69 -16.48
CA ALA A 42 13.38 -3.01 -16.08
C ALA A 42 13.26 -4.06 -17.18
N LEU A 43 12.22 -3.98 -18.02
CA LEU A 43 11.93 -4.97 -19.06
C LEU A 43 12.25 -4.48 -20.48
N GLY A 44 12.62 -3.20 -20.64
CA GLY A 44 12.90 -2.60 -21.95
C GLY A 44 11.66 -2.54 -22.86
N VAL A 45 10.48 -2.30 -22.28
CA VAL A 45 9.20 -2.29 -22.99
C VAL A 45 8.60 -0.88 -23.05
N ASP A 46 7.71 -0.66 -24.02
CA ASP A 46 6.95 0.60 -24.09
C ASP A 46 5.84 0.66 -23.02
N HIS A 47 5.20 1.82 -22.90
CA HIS A 47 4.17 2.06 -21.90
C HIS A 47 2.95 1.14 -22.08
N ALA A 48 2.52 0.89 -23.32
CA ALA A 48 1.34 0.08 -23.59
C ALA A 48 1.58 -1.37 -23.16
N GLU A 49 2.78 -1.89 -23.45
CA GLU A 49 3.19 -3.21 -23.03
C GLU A 49 3.42 -3.29 -21.51
N ALA A 50 4.00 -2.25 -20.88
CA ALA A 50 4.12 -2.18 -19.43
C ALA A 50 2.76 -2.25 -18.74
N ASP A 51 1.76 -1.49 -19.20
CA ASP A 51 0.40 -1.55 -18.66
C ASP A 51 -0.24 -2.92 -18.87
N ARG A 52 -0.06 -3.52 -20.05
CA ARG A 52 -0.54 -4.88 -20.33
C ARG A 52 0.06 -5.89 -19.35
N LEU A 53 1.38 -5.81 -19.10
CA LEU A 53 2.10 -6.68 -18.18
C LEU A 53 1.67 -6.46 -16.73
N ARG A 54 1.52 -5.20 -16.28
CA ARG A 54 1.00 -4.88 -14.94
C ARG A 54 -0.38 -5.49 -14.72
N ALA A 55 -1.29 -5.31 -15.66
CA ALA A 55 -2.64 -5.88 -15.60
C ALA A 55 -2.62 -7.41 -15.66
N GLN A 56 -1.72 -8.01 -16.44
CA GLN A 56 -1.53 -9.46 -16.48
C GLN A 56 -1.02 -9.97 -15.12
N TYR A 57 0.03 -9.36 -14.59
CA TYR A 57 0.64 -9.82 -13.34
C TYR A 57 -0.28 -9.67 -12.15
N TRP A 58 -1.07 -8.59 -12.10
CA TRP A 58 -2.10 -8.44 -11.08
C TRP A 58 -3.14 -9.57 -11.15
N ARG A 59 -3.62 -9.93 -12.35
CA ARG A 59 -4.59 -11.03 -12.51
C ARG A 59 -4.02 -12.39 -12.16
N ASP A 60 -2.78 -12.67 -12.57
CA ASP A 60 -2.19 -14.00 -12.49
C ASP A 60 -1.48 -14.26 -11.15
N TYR A 61 -0.96 -13.19 -10.50
CA TYR A 61 -0.13 -13.29 -9.28
C TYR A 61 -0.61 -12.42 -8.12
N GLY A 62 -1.69 -11.64 -8.29
CA GLY A 62 -2.27 -10.78 -7.26
C GLY A 62 -1.63 -9.39 -7.14
N THR A 63 -0.38 -9.21 -7.58
CA THR A 63 0.28 -7.89 -7.67
C THR A 63 1.25 -7.85 -8.86
N THR A 64 1.52 -6.64 -9.38
CA THR A 64 2.57 -6.43 -10.38
C THR A 64 3.93 -6.96 -9.89
N LEU A 65 4.28 -6.66 -8.65
CA LEU A 65 5.56 -7.07 -8.06
C LEU A 65 5.68 -8.60 -7.99
N ALA A 66 4.63 -9.30 -7.56
CA ALA A 66 4.65 -10.76 -7.51
C ALA A 66 4.92 -11.36 -8.90
N GLY A 67 4.30 -10.83 -9.97
CA GLY A 67 4.60 -11.27 -11.33
C GLY A 67 6.03 -10.93 -11.78
N LEU A 68 6.54 -9.75 -11.46
CA LEU A 68 7.94 -9.38 -11.74
C LEU A 68 8.94 -10.31 -11.04
N MET A 69 8.69 -10.67 -9.78
CA MET A 69 9.52 -11.60 -9.04
C MET A 69 9.49 -13.00 -9.65
N GLN A 70 8.29 -13.52 -9.95
CA GLN A 70 8.12 -14.90 -10.41
C GLN A 70 8.59 -15.11 -11.86
N VAL A 71 8.32 -14.14 -12.74
CA VAL A 71 8.60 -14.28 -14.18
C VAL A 71 10.00 -13.76 -14.54
N HIS A 72 10.46 -12.68 -13.90
CA HIS A 72 11.69 -11.98 -14.26
C HIS A 72 12.77 -12.05 -13.19
N GLY A 73 12.50 -12.65 -12.03
CA GLY A 73 13.48 -12.75 -10.94
C GLY A 73 13.86 -11.40 -10.33
N ILE A 74 12.98 -10.40 -10.43
CA ILE A 74 13.24 -9.06 -9.90
C ILE A 74 13.29 -9.09 -8.37
N ASP A 75 14.33 -8.48 -7.80
CA ASP A 75 14.45 -8.24 -6.36
C ASP A 75 13.43 -7.19 -5.90
N PRO A 76 12.59 -7.47 -4.88
CA PRO A 76 11.53 -6.57 -4.48
C PRO A 76 12.01 -5.26 -3.85
N GLY A 77 13.19 -5.23 -3.22
CA GLY A 77 13.68 -4.05 -2.48
C GLY A 77 13.76 -2.78 -3.33
N PRO A 78 14.60 -2.76 -4.38
CA PRO A 78 14.75 -1.60 -5.26
C PRO A 78 13.45 -1.19 -5.94
N TYR A 79 12.61 -2.16 -6.33
CA TYR A 79 11.29 -1.87 -6.87
C TYR A 79 10.43 -1.12 -5.86
N LEU A 80 10.33 -1.63 -4.64
CA LEU A 80 9.47 -1.08 -3.60
C LEU A 80 9.95 0.31 -3.16
N ASP A 81 11.27 0.52 -3.07
CA ASP A 81 11.84 1.83 -2.76
C ASP A 81 11.52 2.85 -3.85
N ALA A 82 11.67 2.48 -5.13
CA ALA A 82 11.39 3.36 -6.26
C ALA A 82 9.91 3.74 -6.37
N VAL A 83 8.99 2.79 -6.21
CA VAL A 83 7.55 3.06 -6.36
C VAL A 83 6.94 3.78 -5.15
N HIS A 84 7.53 3.65 -3.96
CA HIS A 84 7.07 4.33 -2.74
C HIS A 84 7.74 5.69 -2.48
N ASP A 85 8.72 6.10 -3.29
CA ASP A 85 9.28 7.45 -3.24
C ASP A 85 8.29 8.48 -3.81
N ILE A 86 7.27 8.83 -3.04
CA ILE A 86 6.18 9.73 -3.45
C ILE A 86 5.99 10.89 -2.48
N SER A 87 5.16 11.86 -2.90
CA SER A 87 4.71 12.93 -2.01
C SER A 87 3.55 12.46 -1.13
N PHE A 88 3.65 12.74 0.17
CA PHE A 88 2.62 12.46 1.17
C PHE A 88 1.75 13.70 1.46
N ALA A 89 1.90 14.77 0.68
CA ALA A 89 1.20 16.05 0.91
C ALA A 89 -0.33 15.95 0.80
N GLY A 90 -0.86 14.91 0.14
CA GLY A 90 -2.30 14.62 0.08
C GLY A 90 -2.86 13.99 1.36
N LEU A 91 -2.03 13.62 2.33
CA LEU A 91 -2.46 13.12 3.62
C LEU A 91 -2.68 14.27 4.61
N ALA A 92 -3.74 14.13 5.40
CA ALA A 92 -4.02 14.96 6.55
C ALA A 92 -4.26 14.08 7.77
N PRO A 93 -3.95 14.56 8.99
CA PRO A 93 -4.32 13.87 10.22
C PRO A 93 -5.83 13.61 10.29
N ASP A 94 -6.20 12.49 10.88
CA ASP A 94 -7.60 12.12 11.10
C ASP A 94 -7.84 11.80 12.58
N PRO A 95 -8.10 12.84 13.42
CA PRO A 95 -8.25 12.68 14.85
C PRO A 95 -9.43 11.78 15.24
N GLU A 96 -10.50 11.74 14.42
CA GLU A 96 -11.64 10.88 14.67
C GLU A 96 -11.27 9.41 14.47
N LEU A 97 -10.61 9.09 13.35
CA LEU A 97 -10.11 7.73 13.10
C LEU A 97 -9.10 7.31 14.17
N ALA A 98 -8.15 8.17 14.52
CA ALA A 98 -7.15 7.92 15.55
C ALA A 98 -7.81 7.58 16.90
N ALA A 99 -8.81 8.35 17.32
CA ALA A 99 -9.57 8.08 18.55
C ALA A 99 -10.30 6.73 18.47
N ARG A 100 -10.99 6.45 17.36
CA ARG A 100 -11.73 5.19 17.17
C ARG A 100 -10.82 3.96 17.17
N ILE A 101 -9.64 4.05 16.55
CA ILE A 101 -8.62 2.99 16.60
C ILE A 101 -8.03 2.89 18.00
N GLY A 102 -7.81 4.02 18.68
CA GLY A 102 -7.33 4.09 20.06
C GLY A 102 -8.25 3.40 21.07
N ASP A 103 -9.57 3.46 20.85
CA ASP A 103 -10.59 2.82 21.70
C ASP A 103 -10.64 1.29 21.54
N LEU A 104 -9.98 0.72 20.53
CA LEU A 104 -9.96 -0.73 20.32
C LEU A 104 -9.09 -1.42 21.37
N PRO A 105 -9.59 -2.46 22.06
CA PRO A 105 -8.82 -3.17 23.06
C PRO A 105 -7.68 -3.98 22.42
N GLY A 106 -6.55 -4.05 23.10
CA GLY A 106 -5.43 -4.91 22.71
C GLY A 106 -4.54 -4.33 21.60
N ARG A 107 -3.94 -5.23 20.82
CA ARG A 107 -2.90 -4.93 19.84
C ARG A 107 -3.52 -4.46 18.52
N ARG A 108 -2.88 -3.49 17.89
CA ARG A 108 -3.21 -3.00 16.55
C ARG A 108 -1.99 -3.22 15.66
N ILE A 109 -2.20 -3.80 14.49
CA ILE A 109 -1.14 -4.18 13.56
C ILE A 109 -1.54 -3.64 12.19
N VAL A 110 -0.66 -2.87 11.58
CA VAL A 110 -0.75 -2.57 10.15
C VAL A 110 -0.16 -3.76 9.40
N PHE A 111 -0.93 -4.32 8.47
CA PHE A 111 -0.53 -5.40 7.59
C PHE A 111 -0.72 -4.95 6.14
N THR A 112 0.38 -4.57 5.51
CA THR A 112 0.40 -3.97 4.16
C THR A 112 1.46 -4.65 3.29
N ASN A 113 1.26 -4.57 1.97
CA ASN A 113 2.27 -4.94 0.98
C ASN A 113 3.37 -3.87 0.80
N ALA A 114 3.21 -2.70 1.42
CA ALA A 114 4.18 -1.63 1.36
C ALA A 114 5.41 -1.89 2.23
N THR A 115 6.46 -1.09 2.03
CA THR A 115 7.66 -1.16 2.89
C THR A 115 7.37 -0.55 4.26
N VAL A 116 8.15 -0.96 5.26
CA VAL A 116 8.07 -0.38 6.62
C VAL A 116 8.24 1.15 6.60
N PRO A 117 9.24 1.73 5.90
CA PRO A 117 9.39 3.20 5.87
C PRO A 117 8.20 3.92 5.23
N TYR A 118 7.58 3.35 4.19
CA TYR A 118 6.38 3.92 3.61
C TYR A 118 5.22 3.89 4.62
N ALA A 119 5.00 2.73 5.25
CA ALA A 119 3.94 2.57 6.23
C ALA A 119 4.09 3.53 7.41
N GLU A 120 5.30 3.68 7.96
CA GLU A 120 5.60 4.62 9.03
C GLU A 120 5.27 6.07 8.64
N ARG A 121 5.64 6.49 7.42
CA ARG A 121 5.33 7.84 6.91
C ARG A 121 3.84 8.07 6.72
N VAL A 122 3.07 7.08 6.25
CA VAL A 122 1.61 7.19 6.16
C VAL A 122 1.01 7.35 7.56
N ILE A 123 1.41 6.50 8.51
CA ILE A 123 0.90 6.51 9.88
C ILE A 123 1.22 7.84 10.57
N GLU A 124 2.46 8.34 10.45
CA GLU A 124 2.87 9.64 10.98
C GLU A 124 2.03 10.78 10.38
N ALA A 125 1.88 10.83 9.05
CA ALA A 125 1.12 11.88 8.37
C ALA A 125 -0.39 11.85 8.71
N ARG A 126 -0.92 10.67 9.06
CA ARG A 126 -2.32 10.47 9.49
C ARG A 126 -2.54 10.68 10.98
N GLY A 127 -1.47 10.77 11.77
CA GLY A 127 -1.54 10.89 13.22
C GLY A 127 -2.13 9.66 13.90
N LEU A 128 -1.79 8.46 13.39
CA LEU A 128 -2.28 7.16 13.87
C LEU A 128 -1.30 6.44 14.81
#